data_AF-A0A923XU53-F1
#
_entry.id   AF-A0A923XU53-F1
#
_cell.length_a   1.000
_cell.length_b   1.000
_cell.length_c   1.000
_cell.angle_alpha   90.00
_cell.angle_beta   90.00
_cell.angle_gamma   90.00
#
_symmetry.space_group_name_H-M   'P 1'
#
loop_
_entity.id
_entity.type
_entity.pdbx_description
1 polymer ?
#
loop_
_entity_poly.entity_id
_entity_poly.type
_entity_poly.pdbx_seq_one_letter_code
_entity_poly.pdbx_strand_id
1 'polypeptide(L)'
;MNSEQRNIWAALLSGLMVNAYFFSRLWTMFQDGTSVAPDGMQTWARMVIWAIPASIIAVITLTILLSIGAGIVTGEKPGPALKDERDRLFQLWGLGVSMAATVVGFITAVCLLALGYTGFLAFTCVYLGCALGDMAGNTVKLILYRVC
;
A
#
# COMPACT_ATOMS: atom_id res chain seq x y z
N MET A 1 -10.79 14.59 15.11
CA MET A 1 -10.31 13.33 14.48
C MET A 1 -9.04 12.94 15.21
N ASN A 2 -8.94 11.72 15.74
CA ASN A 2 -7.76 11.32 16.52
C ASN A 2 -6.49 11.31 15.62
N SER A 3 -5.32 11.57 16.19
CA SER A 3 -4.04 11.60 15.45
C SER A 3 -3.76 10.29 14.70
N GLU A 4 -4.10 9.16 15.32
CA GLU A 4 -4.00 7.81 14.72
C GLU A 4 -4.92 7.64 13.50
N GLN A 5 -6.18 8.06 13.59
CA GLN A 5 -7.12 7.99 12.46
C GLN A 5 -6.63 8.84 11.28
N ARG A 6 -6.06 10.02 11.55
CA ARG A 6 -5.49 10.88 10.51
C ARG A 6 -4.28 10.23 9.82
N ASN A 7 -3.41 9.58 10.57
CA ASN A 7 -2.28 8.84 10.01
C ASN A 7 -2.73 7.67 9.13
N ILE A 8 -3.79 6.96 9.53
CA ILE A 8 -4.36 5.88 8.70
C ILE A 8 -4.95 6.43 7.40
N TRP A 9 -5.63 7.58 7.43
CA TRP A 9 -6.09 8.25 6.21
C TRP A 9 -4.94 8.68 5.30
N ALA A 10 -3.85 9.20 5.88
CA ALA A 10 -2.65 9.53 5.12
C ALA A 10 -2.09 8.28 4.42
N ALA A 11 -1.98 7.16 5.13
CA ALA A 11 -1.51 5.89 4.58
C ALA A 11 -2.42 5.37 3.45
N LEU A 12 -3.74 5.41 3.64
CA LEU A 12 -4.70 4.97 2.61
C LEU A 12 -4.63 5.83 1.35
N LEU A 13 -4.61 7.16 1.49
CA LEU A 13 -4.60 8.05 0.35
C LEU A 13 -3.27 7.98 -0.42
N SER A 14 -2.14 7.96 0.29
CA SER A 14 -0.82 7.80 -0.33
C SER A 14 -0.68 6.44 -1.02
N GLY A 15 -1.11 5.35 -0.38
CA GLY A 15 -1.11 4.03 -0.98
C GLY A 15 -2.00 3.98 -2.22
N LEU A 16 -3.20 4.59 -2.19
CA LEU A 16 -4.08 4.66 -3.36
C LEU A 16 -3.44 5.45 -4.50
N MET A 17 -2.79 6.59 -4.23
CA MET A 17 -2.08 7.37 -5.25
C MET A 17 -0.91 6.60 -5.88
N VAL A 18 -0.08 5.95 -5.06
CA VAL A 18 1.07 5.16 -5.53
C VAL A 18 0.60 3.97 -6.36
N ASN A 19 -0.40 3.23 -5.86
CA ASN A 19 -0.96 2.09 -6.57
C ASN A 19 -1.61 2.52 -7.88
N ALA A 20 -2.40 3.60 -7.90
CA ALA A 20 -3.00 4.13 -9.12
C ALA A 20 -1.93 4.51 -10.16
N TYR A 21 -0.86 5.18 -9.73
CA TYR A 21 0.27 5.48 -10.61
C TYR A 21 0.92 4.20 -11.15
N PHE A 22 1.20 3.22 -10.29
CA PHE A 22 1.82 1.96 -10.70
C PHE A 22 0.94 1.19 -11.69
N PHE A 23 -0.37 1.08 -11.43
CA PHE A 23 -1.32 0.45 -12.35
C PHE A 23 -1.43 1.19 -13.69
N SER A 24 -1.41 2.52 -13.68
CA SER A 24 -1.40 3.29 -14.93
C SER A 24 -0.17 2.97 -15.78
N ARG A 25 1.01 2.84 -15.16
CA ARG A 25 2.25 2.47 -15.85
C ARG A 25 2.24 1.03 -16.34
N LEU A 26 1.74 0.10 -15.53
CA LEU A 26 1.54 -1.29 -15.97
C LEU A 26 0.62 -1.36 -17.18
N TRP A 27 -0.49 -0.63 -17.16
CA TRP A 27 -1.44 -0.59 -18.26
C TRP A 27 -0.81 -0.07 -19.55
N THR A 28 -0.01 1.00 -19.47
CA THR A 28 0.76 1.48 -20.63
C THR A 28 1.72 0.42 -21.16
N MET A 29 2.41 -0.33 -20.29
CA MET A 29 3.32 -1.40 -20.72
C MET A 29 2.61 -2.56 -21.42
N PHE A 30 1.37 -2.87 -21.00
CA PHE A 30 0.53 -3.85 -21.68
C PHE A 30 0.08 -3.37 -23.06
N GLN A 31 -0.34 -2.10 -23.18
CA GLN A 31 -0.76 -1.53 -24.48
C GLN A 31 0.41 -1.42 -25.47
N ASP A 32 1.59 -1.04 -25.00
CA ASP A 32 2.78 -0.88 -25.83
C ASP A 32 3.43 -2.22 -26.22
N GLY A 33 2.87 -3.36 -25.77
CA GLY A 33 3.42 -4.70 -26.05
C GLY A 33 4.77 -5.00 -25.37
N THR A 34 5.31 -4.05 -24.59
CA THR A 34 6.57 -4.17 -23.86
C THR A 34 6.57 -5.30 -22.82
N SER A 35 5.38 -5.77 -22.41
CA SER A 35 5.22 -6.96 -21.56
C SER A 35 5.72 -8.26 -22.21
N VAL A 36 5.77 -8.34 -23.54
CA VAL A 36 6.23 -9.50 -24.32
C VAL A 36 7.64 -9.27 -24.88
N ALA A 37 8.18 -8.04 -24.77
CA ALA A 37 9.54 -7.75 -25.17
C ALA A 37 10.54 -8.54 -24.30
N PRO A 38 11.72 -8.94 -24.84
CA PRO A 38 12.75 -9.64 -24.08
C PRO A 38 13.13 -8.93 -22.77
N ASP A 39 13.08 -7.60 -22.77
CA ASP A 39 13.43 -6.74 -21.64
C ASP A 39 12.23 -6.31 -20.78
N GLY A 40 11.02 -6.83 -21.05
CA GLY A 40 9.79 -6.45 -20.36
C GLY A 40 9.87 -6.70 -18.85
N MET A 41 10.41 -7.85 -18.46
CA MET A 41 10.63 -8.21 -17.05
C MET A 41 11.66 -7.30 -16.38
N GLN A 42 12.73 -6.93 -17.08
CA GLN A 42 13.77 -6.04 -16.53
C GLN A 42 13.23 -4.61 -16.36
N THR A 43 12.40 -4.16 -17.30
CA THR A 43 11.76 -2.85 -17.23
C THR A 43 10.76 -2.79 -16.07
N TRP A 44 9.95 -3.84 -15.88
CA TRP A 44 9.07 -3.98 -14.71
C TRP A 44 9.84 -3.93 -13.40
N ALA A 45 10.94 -4.70 -13.28
CA ALA A 45 11.75 -4.73 -12.07
C ALA A 45 12.35 -3.36 -11.76
N ARG A 46 12.85 -2.63 -12.77
CA ARG A 46 13.36 -1.27 -12.62
C ARG A 46 12.26 -0.31 -12.15
N MET A 47 11.03 -0.44 -12.65
CA MET A 47 9.90 0.36 -12.19
C MET A 47 9.58 0.10 -10.71
N VAL A 48 9.56 -1.16 -10.27
CA VAL A 48 9.31 -1.51 -8.86
C VAL A 48 10.39 -0.95 -7.94
N ILE A 49 11.67 -1.07 -8.34
CA ILE A 49 12.79 -0.51 -7.56
C ILE A 49 12.63 0.99 -7.34
N TRP A 50 12.14 1.74 -8.34
CA TRP A 50 11.86 3.17 -8.20
C TRP A 50 10.57 3.46 -7.44
N ALA A 51 9.56 2.58 -7.53
CA ALA A 51 8.29 2.75 -6.85
C ALA A 51 8.41 2.67 -5.32
N ILE A 52 9.33 1.85 -4.80
CA ILE A 52 9.56 1.70 -3.34
C ILE A 52 10.00 3.02 -2.68
N PRO A 53 11.11 3.69 -3.07
CA PRO A 53 11.50 4.95 -2.46
C PRO A 53 10.48 6.07 -2.74
N ALA A 54 9.86 6.08 -3.92
CA ALA A 54 8.82 7.05 -4.23
C ALA A 54 7.60 6.92 -3.31
N SER A 55 7.19 5.70 -2.96
CA SER A 55 6.06 5.47 -2.06
C SER A 55 6.36 5.92 -0.63
N ILE A 56 7.57 5.64 -0.13
CA ILE A 56 8.03 6.09 1.19
C ILE A 56 7.99 7.62 1.27
N ILE A 57 8.55 8.31 0.26
CA ILE A 57 8.53 9.77 0.20
C ILE A 57 7.09 10.29 0.17
N ALA A 58 6.22 9.72 -0.66
CA ALA A 58 4.82 10.13 -0.76
C ALA A 58 4.07 10.00 0.58
N VAL A 59 4.23 8.88 1.29
CA VAL A 59 3.62 8.64 2.61
C VAL A 59 4.11 9.68 3.62
N ILE A 60 5.43 9.93 3.68
CA ILE A 60 6.03 10.90 4.60
C ILE A 60 5.51 12.31 4.30
N THR A 61 5.57 12.74 3.04
CA THR A 61 5.10 14.07 2.62
C THR A 61 3.64 14.27 2.99
N LEU A 62 2.77 13.29 2.70
CA LEU A 62 1.34 13.41 2.99
C LEU A 62 1.05 13.42 4.50
N THR A 63 1.77 12.60 5.28
CA THR A 63 1.64 12.58 6.74
C THR A 63 2.03 13.92 7.36
N ILE A 64 3.11 14.54 6.87
CA ILE A 64 3.54 15.87 7.30
C ILE A 64 2.50 16.93 6.94
N LEU A 65 2.03 16.95 5.68
CA LEU A 65 1.03 17.92 5.22
C LEU A 65 -0.27 17.85 6.04
N LEU A 66 -0.77 16.64 6.30
CA LEU A 66 -1.97 16.45 7.12
C LEU A 66 -1.76 16.84 8.59
N SER A 67 -0.56 16.62 9.12
CA SER A 67 -0.21 17.02 10.49
C SER A 67 -0.14 18.54 10.63
N ILE A 68 0.50 19.23 9.68
CA ILE A 68 0.57 20.70 9.64
C ILE A 68 -0.83 21.29 9.48
N GLY A 69 -1.61 20.79 8.50
CA GLY A 69 -2.98 21.26 8.27
C GLY A 69 -3.87 21.13 9.50
N ALA A 70 -3.78 20.01 10.21
CA ALA A 70 -4.53 19.82 11.45
C ALA A 70 -4.05 20.71 12.60
N GLY A 71 -2.77 21.01 12.67
CA GLY A 71 -2.21 21.97 13.65
C GLY A 71 -2.71 23.39 13.42
N ILE A 72 -2.85 23.80 12.15
CA ILE A 72 -3.40 25.12 11.78
C ILE A 72 -4.90 25.21 12.12
N VAL A 73 -5.67 24.17 11.84
CA VAL A 73 -7.13 24.19 12.05
C VAL A 73 -7.52 24.03 13.51
N THR A 74 -6.85 23.12 14.24
CA THR A 74 -7.30 22.72 15.60
C THR A 74 -6.52 23.43 16.71
N GLY A 75 -5.35 24.02 16.42
CA GLY A 75 -4.50 24.68 17.42
C GLY A 75 -3.92 23.75 18.50
N GLU A 76 -4.19 22.44 18.41
CA GLU A 76 -3.68 21.43 19.35
C GLU A 76 -2.17 21.23 19.15
N LYS A 77 -1.40 21.49 20.20
CA LYS A 77 0.01 21.08 20.27
C LYS A 77 0.07 19.54 20.32
N PRO A 78 1.04 18.90 19.65
CA PRO A 78 1.21 17.45 19.71
C PRO A 78 1.55 17.03 21.15
N GLY A 79 0.52 16.69 21.92
CA GLY A 79 0.68 16.04 23.21
C GLY A 79 1.16 14.60 23.01
N PRO A 80 1.89 14.03 23.98
CA PRO A 80 2.29 12.63 23.92
C PRO A 80 1.03 11.77 23.91
N ALA A 81 0.70 11.19 22.76
CA ALA A 81 -0.32 10.17 22.68
C ALA A 81 0.21 8.96 23.46
N LEU A 82 -0.31 8.74 24.67
CA LEU A 82 -0.12 7.45 25.33
C LEU A 82 -0.65 6.40 24.36
N LYS A 83 0.25 5.56 23.83
CA LYS A 83 -0.12 4.39 23.05
C LYS A 83 -0.89 3.45 23.97
N ASP A 84 -2.18 3.31 23.70
CA ASP A 84 -3.03 2.38 24.43
C ASP A 84 -2.74 0.94 23.98
N GLU A 85 -2.96 -0.04 24.85
CA GLU A 85 -2.90 -1.46 24.50
C GLU A 85 -3.85 -1.79 23.34
N ARG A 86 -4.97 -1.06 23.27
CA ARG A 86 -5.94 -1.14 22.19
C ARG A 86 -5.34 -0.80 20.81
N ASP A 87 -4.51 0.24 20.72
CA ASP A 87 -3.87 0.64 19.46
C ASP A 87 -2.92 -0.45 18.96
N ARG A 88 -2.24 -1.13 19.89
CA ARG A 88 -1.37 -2.27 19.57
C ARG A 88 -2.16 -3.44 19.01
N LEU A 89 -3.34 -3.74 19.58
CA LEU A 89 -4.22 -4.79 19.04
C LEU A 89 -4.69 -4.44 17.63
N PHE A 90 -5.11 -3.21 17.38
CA PHE A 90 -5.54 -2.79 16.03
C PHE A 90 -4.41 -2.88 15.00
N GLN A 91 -3.18 -2.54 15.40
CA GLN A 91 -2.01 -2.73 14.54
C GLN A 91 -1.78 -4.20 14.18
N LEU A 92 -1.88 -5.12 15.15
CA LEU A 92 -1.74 -6.56 14.92
C LEU A 92 -2.83 -7.12 13.99
N TRP A 93 -4.08 -6.70 14.18
CA TRP A 93 -5.19 -7.13 13.34
C TRP A 93 -5.03 -6.64 11.90
N GLY A 94 -4.68 -5.36 11.72
CA GLY A 94 -4.42 -4.81 10.40
C GLY A 94 -3.24 -5.49 9.70
N LEU A 95 -2.18 -5.83 10.45
CA LEU A 95 -1.05 -6.60 9.92
C LEU A 95 -1.48 -8.01 9.49
N GLY A 96 -2.28 -8.70 10.31
CA GLY A 96 -2.78 -10.05 9.98
C GLY A 96 -3.58 -10.08 8.68
N VAL A 97 -4.47 -9.10 8.46
CA VAL A 97 -5.25 -8.97 7.22
C VAL A 97 -4.34 -8.66 6.02
N SER A 98 -3.36 -7.76 6.20
CA SER A 98 -2.40 -7.44 5.15
C SER A 98 -1.56 -8.65 4.73
N MET A 99 -1.09 -9.42 5.71
CA MET A 99 -0.35 -10.66 5.48
C MET A 99 -1.22 -11.71 4.78
N ALA A 100 -2.46 -11.90 5.20
CA ALA A 100 -3.37 -12.87 4.57
C ALA A 100 -3.58 -12.56 3.08
N ALA A 101 -3.85 -11.31 2.73
CA ALA A 101 -4.01 -10.88 1.34
C ALA A 101 -2.71 -11.04 0.53
N THR A 102 -1.56 -10.74 1.13
CA THR A 102 -0.25 -10.92 0.49
C THR A 102 0.03 -12.40 0.19
N VAL A 103 -0.28 -13.30 1.14
CA VAL A 103 -0.13 -14.74 0.96
C VAL A 103 -1.04 -15.24 -0.16
N VAL A 104 -2.28 -14.78 -0.25
CA VAL A 104 -3.19 -15.11 -1.35
C VAL A 104 -2.61 -14.68 -2.71
N GLY A 105 -2.07 -13.45 -2.79
CA GLY A 105 -1.41 -12.97 -4.01
C GLY A 105 -0.18 -13.79 -4.39
N PHE A 106 0.62 -14.21 -3.40
CA PHE A 106 1.78 -15.06 -3.61
C PHE A 106 1.40 -16.46 -4.11
N ILE A 107 0.41 -17.11 -3.48
CA ILE A 107 -0.09 -18.42 -3.93
C ILE A 107 -0.62 -18.32 -5.37
N THR A 108 -1.37 -17.26 -5.68
CA THR A 108 -1.88 -17.02 -7.03
C THR A 108 -0.75 -16.90 -8.05
N ALA A 109 0.34 -16.19 -7.71
CA ALA A 109 1.51 -16.06 -8.55
C ALA A 109 2.21 -17.40 -8.82
N VAL A 110 2.35 -18.23 -7.78
CA VAL A 110 2.93 -19.59 -7.91
C VAL A 110 2.05 -20.47 -8.82
N CYS A 111 0.73 -20.41 -8.66
CA CYS A 111 -0.20 -21.13 -9.53
C CYS A 111 -0.09 -20.69 -11.00
N LEU A 112 0.05 -19.38 -11.26
CA LEU A 112 0.25 -18.87 -12.62
C LEU A 112 1.55 -19.39 -13.25
N LEU A 113 2.64 -19.40 -12.49
CA LEU A 113 3.91 -19.96 -12.97
C LEU A 113 3.80 -21.45 -13.27
N ALA A 114 3.10 -22.21 -12.43
CA ALA A 114 2.87 -23.64 -12.65
C ALA A 114 2.05 -23.93 -13.92
N LEU A 115 1.18 -22.99 -14.33
CA LEU A 115 0.41 -23.06 -15.57
C LEU A 115 1.18 -22.56 -16.81
N GLY A 116 2.45 -22.16 -16.66
CA GLY A 116 3.30 -21.72 -17.77
C GLY A 116 3.09 -20.25 -18.17
N TYR A 117 2.43 -19.43 -17.35
CA TYR A 117 2.34 -18.00 -17.60
C TYR A 117 3.70 -17.31 -17.41
N THR A 118 3.84 -16.12 -17.98
CA THR A 118 5.09 -15.34 -17.90
C THR A 118 5.39 -14.89 -16.48
N GLY A 119 6.68 -14.80 -16.13
CA GLY A 119 7.11 -14.27 -14.84
C GLY A 119 6.54 -12.87 -14.55
N PHE A 120 6.40 -12.04 -15.58
CA PHE A 120 5.79 -10.71 -15.49
C PHE A 120 4.39 -10.73 -14.85
N LEU A 121 3.52 -11.66 -15.28
CA LEU A 121 2.17 -11.78 -14.72
C LEU A 121 2.20 -12.27 -13.27
N ALA A 122 3.04 -13.26 -12.98
CA ALA A 122 3.19 -13.78 -11.62
C ALA A 122 3.65 -12.68 -10.64
N PHE A 123 4.67 -11.92 -11.00
CA PHE A 123 5.16 -10.81 -10.18
C PHE A 123 4.14 -9.68 -10.02
N THR A 124 3.34 -9.41 -11.06
CA THR A 124 2.24 -8.45 -10.99
C THR A 124 1.15 -8.92 -10.01
N CYS A 125 0.85 -10.23 -9.96
CA CYS A 125 -0.08 -10.79 -8.97
C CYS A 125 0.45 -10.69 -7.53
N VAL A 126 1.74 -10.90 -7.31
CA VAL A 126 2.35 -10.67 -5.99
C VAL A 126 2.20 -9.21 -5.58
N TYR A 127 2.54 -8.28 -6.48
CA TYR A 127 2.39 -6.85 -6.22
C TYR A 127 0.94 -6.48 -5.88
N LEU A 128 -0.03 -7.01 -6.64
CA LEU A 128 -1.46 -6.83 -6.38
C LEU A 128 -1.87 -7.33 -4.99
N GLY A 129 -1.39 -8.51 -4.58
CA GLY A 129 -1.63 -9.06 -3.25
C GLY A 129 -1.10 -8.15 -2.14
N CYS A 130 0.12 -7.63 -2.29
CA CYS A 130 0.71 -6.68 -1.35
C CYS A 130 -0.09 -5.36 -1.29
N ALA A 131 -0.46 -4.80 -2.46
CA ALA A 131 -1.19 -3.55 -2.56
C ALA A 131 -2.59 -3.66 -1.93
N LEU A 132 -3.33 -4.72 -2.25
CA LEU A 132 -4.64 -4.99 -1.67
C LEU A 132 -4.54 -5.29 -0.18
N GLY A 133 -3.48 -5.99 0.25
CA GLY A 133 -3.25 -6.28 1.66
C GLY A 133 -3.00 -5.02 2.49
N ASP A 134 -2.18 -4.10 2.02
CA ASP A 134 -1.96 -2.83 2.72
C ASP A 134 -3.26 -1.99 2.79
N MET A 135 -4.01 -1.89 1.70
CA MET A 135 -5.29 -1.19 1.67
C MET A 135 -6.33 -1.84 2.61
N ALA A 136 -6.46 -3.16 2.59
CA ALA A 136 -7.38 -3.89 3.46
C ALA A 136 -6.98 -3.78 4.92
N GLY A 137 -5.69 -3.94 5.24
CA GLY A 137 -5.16 -3.81 6.59
C GLY A 137 -5.39 -2.42 7.19
N ASN A 138 -5.16 -1.36 6.41
CA ASN A 138 -5.41 0.02 6.85
C ASN A 138 -6.91 0.34 6.95
N THR A 139 -7.74 -0.23 6.07
CA THR A 139 -9.20 -0.13 6.16
C THR A 139 -9.75 -0.81 7.42
N VAL A 140 -9.25 -2.00 7.77
CA VAL A 140 -9.65 -2.73 8.98
C VAL A 140 -9.30 -1.93 10.23
N LYS A 141 -8.09 -1.35 10.31
CA LYS A 141 -7.73 -0.42 11.40
C LYS A 141 -8.74 0.72 11.50
N LEU A 142 -9.08 1.34 10.37
CA LEU A 142 -10.02 2.48 10.33
C LEU A 142 -11.42 2.10 10.81
N ILE A 143 -11.92 0.92 10.45
CA ILE A 143 -13.21 0.39 10.92
C ILE A 143 -13.15 0.14 12.43
N LEU A 144 -12.10 -0.51 12.92
CA LEU A 144 -11.93 -0.79 14.36
C LEU A 144 -11.89 0.49 15.20
N TYR A 145 -11.20 1.53 14.72
CA TYR A 145 -11.19 2.86 15.36
C TYR A 145 -12.52 3.63 15.29
N ARG A 146 -13.50 3.17 14.50
CA ARG A 146 -14.84 3.80 14.44
C ARG A 146 -15.88 3.04 15.26
N VAL A 147 -15.73 1.72 15.40
CA VAL A 147 -16.70 0.87 16.09
C VAL A 147 -16.44 0.81 17.60
N CYS A 148 -15.20 1.00 18.04
CA CYS A 148 -14.77 0.96 19.45
C CYS A 148 -14.24 2.31 19.94
#